data_AF-A0A1E5FZC2-F1
#
_entry.id   AF-A0A1E5FZC2-F1
#
_cell.length_a   1.000
_cell.length_b   1.000
_cell.length_c   1.000
_cell.angle_alpha   90.00
_cell.angle_beta   90.00
_cell.angle_gamma   90.00
#
_symmetry.space_group_name_H-M   'P 1'
#
loop_
_entity.id
_entity.type
_entity.pdbx_description
1 polymer ?
#
loop_
_entity_poly.entity_id
_entity_poly.type
_entity_poly.pdbx_seq_one_letter_code
_entity_poly.pdbx_strand_id
1 'polypeptide(L)'
;MSKENTSMNRKTFIIVGGAFLVSLYAFAPRFLTTSVDATVAHAELNGAIFFPAKNQQLELRAYKPNVAIKLSWEEEQSQYKTKLIVHNVMADQLQAKASAKDGYEASVDVAKITETVVELTIESDTRDVEINLHPKPKGTAFRFAAIGDNQGRNEVLRKIIEEINGNHEVDFLIHLGDLVPSGRDREYEDFFYEMDKLQVPYYTVPGNHDVRSNGREIYQETLAPLYYQFELGDARYIFLDTADFTLSEEQFVWLAEQINTDSDCYLFMHVPSYDPRGRQHSFRDLDAAARLRSMTTDPNYPIKAVFHGHVHMSYVQEIDETLFVTSGGAGGSLYAAPDEGGFYHYTIVSPTAQKIDVEVFPIEIDFFAPDLVILKEEQDLILTMEELKAMEHVSGESSFQNQFGNIRGHGKYSGILISDLLTLVGGIEKDEVLEVYAVDGYKQEFFYENVYPEEHGWLYIQGPMVLATSMNGEYPPEWQEGYRLVFLPKDGLYSNEDSSLTSRPEQGFHEYPSAGARWVRSAVRLEVHKWE
;
A
#
# COMPACT_ATOMS: atom_id res chain seq x y z
N MET A 1 67.67 20.64 37.57
CA MET A 1 68.71 20.46 36.54
C MET A 1 68.14 19.53 35.48
N SER A 2 68.11 20.01 34.23
CA SER A 2 68.03 19.32 32.92
C SER A 2 67.22 18.01 32.81
N LYS A 3 66.18 17.91 31.94
CA LYS A 3 66.30 17.67 30.47
C LYS A 3 67.28 16.51 30.18
N GLU A 4 66.98 15.49 29.38
CA GLU A 4 66.36 15.51 28.06
C GLU A 4 66.22 14.06 27.51
N ASN A 5 65.23 13.85 26.63
CA ASN A 5 65.23 13.10 25.36
C ASN A 5 65.89 11.71 25.18
N THR A 6 65.07 10.77 24.67
CA THR A 6 65.31 10.04 23.40
C THR A 6 63.97 9.57 22.78
N SER A 7 63.47 10.31 21.78
CA SER A 7 63.30 9.94 20.35
C SER A 7 62.40 8.74 19.98
N MET A 8 61.25 9.10 19.38
CA MET A 8 60.54 8.52 18.22
C MET A 8 60.72 7.04 17.85
N ASN A 9 59.57 6.37 17.71
CA ASN A 9 59.31 5.59 16.49
C ASN A 9 57.80 5.60 16.12
N ARG A 10 57.49 6.24 14.99
CA ARG A 10 56.25 6.08 14.24
C ARG A 10 56.25 4.69 13.63
N LYS A 11 55.20 3.88 13.86
CA LYS A 11 54.96 2.69 13.06
C LYS A 11 53.99 3.01 11.93
N THR A 12 54.56 3.10 10.74
CA THR A 12 53.93 2.94 9.44
C THR A 12 53.18 1.61 9.39
N PHE A 13 51.90 1.62 9.01
CA PHE A 13 51.22 0.43 8.50
C PHE A 13 51.32 0.43 6.98
N ILE A 14 52.09 -0.52 6.47
CA ILE A 14 52.19 -0.87 5.06
C ILE A 14 51.07 -1.88 4.79
N ILE A 15 50.16 -1.52 3.88
CA ILE A 15 49.18 -2.44 3.30
C ILE A 15 49.90 -3.20 2.19
N VAL A 16 50.03 -4.52 2.34
CA VAL A 16 50.43 -5.43 1.26
C VAL A 16 49.18 -6.22 0.87
N GLY A 17 48.85 -6.13 -0.42
CA GLY A 17 47.67 -6.75 -1.01
C GLY A 17 47.72 -8.27 -1.06
N GLY A 18 46.53 -8.85 -0.91
CA GLY A 18 46.20 -10.22 -1.29
C GLY A 18 44.77 -10.19 -1.82
N ALA A 19 44.63 -10.32 -3.14
CA ALA A 19 43.36 -10.33 -3.84
C ALA A 19 42.58 -11.60 -3.48
N PHE A 20 41.36 -11.43 -2.95
CA PHE A 20 40.30 -12.42 -3.03
C PHE A 20 39.21 -11.82 -3.91
N LEU A 21 39.00 -12.43 -5.09
CA LEU A 21 37.87 -12.16 -5.96
C LEU A 21 36.58 -12.50 -5.21
N VAL A 22 35.81 -11.48 -4.88
CA VAL A 22 34.36 -11.61 -4.66
C VAL A 22 33.72 -10.83 -5.79
N SER A 23 32.96 -11.55 -6.62
CA SER A 23 32.26 -11.02 -7.78
C SER A 23 31.19 -10.02 -7.34
N LEU A 24 31.55 -8.74 -7.24
CA LEU A 24 30.58 -7.64 -7.19
C LEU A 24 30.02 -7.45 -8.60
N TYR A 25 28.79 -7.89 -8.82
CA TYR A 25 27.95 -7.29 -9.84
C TYR A 25 27.77 -5.81 -9.49
N ALA A 26 28.12 -4.95 -10.43
CA ALA A 26 28.08 -3.51 -10.31
C ALA A 26 26.64 -3.01 -10.19
N PHE A 27 26.36 -2.22 -9.15
CA PHE A 27 25.28 -1.24 -9.18
C PHE A 27 25.91 0.15 -9.31
N ALA A 28 26.14 0.55 -10.55
CA ALA A 28 26.17 1.97 -10.90
C ALA A 28 24.73 2.50 -10.78
N PRO A 29 24.50 3.76 -10.38
CA PRO A 29 23.17 4.34 -10.42
C PRO A 29 22.69 4.27 -11.87
N ARG A 30 21.70 3.40 -12.14
CA ARG A 30 20.98 3.42 -13.41
C ARG A 30 20.18 4.71 -13.42
N PHE A 31 20.73 5.74 -14.05
CA PHE A 31 19.87 6.61 -14.85
C PHE A 31 19.13 5.66 -15.79
N LEU A 32 17.85 5.42 -15.52
CA LEU A 32 16.97 4.70 -16.43
C LEU A 32 16.83 5.55 -17.69
N THR A 33 17.80 5.42 -18.60
CA THR A 33 17.62 5.77 -20.00
C THR A 33 16.80 4.65 -20.61
N THR A 34 15.49 4.66 -20.38
CA THR A 34 14.56 3.85 -21.17
C THR A 34 14.60 4.42 -22.58
N SER A 35 14.95 3.59 -23.57
CA SER A 35 14.95 4.01 -24.97
C SER A 35 13.52 4.35 -25.35
N VAL A 36 13.25 5.65 -25.40
CA VAL A 36 12.01 6.22 -25.94
C VAL A 36 11.94 5.84 -27.41
N ASP A 37 10.73 5.82 -27.98
CA ASP A 37 10.48 5.82 -29.43
C ASP A 37 11.64 6.52 -30.17
N ALA A 38 12.26 5.84 -31.15
CA ALA A 38 13.67 5.95 -31.58
C ALA A 38 14.21 7.36 -31.97
N THR A 39 13.42 8.40 -31.75
CA THR A 39 13.69 9.81 -31.99
C THR A 39 13.99 10.59 -30.69
N VAL A 40 13.31 10.35 -29.56
CA VAL A 40 13.53 11.09 -28.30
C VAL A 40 14.67 10.44 -27.52
N ALA A 41 15.68 11.22 -27.12
CA ALA A 41 16.85 10.69 -26.44
C ALA A 41 16.81 10.87 -24.91
N HIS A 42 16.17 11.93 -24.45
CA HIS A 42 16.13 12.30 -23.04
C HIS A 42 14.80 12.96 -22.69
N ALA A 43 14.27 12.62 -21.51
CA ALA A 43 13.09 13.25 -20.95
C ALA A 43 13.30 13.56 -19.46
N GLU A 44 13.12 14.84 -19.08
CA GLU A 44 13.11 15.27 -17.67
C GLU A 44 11.68 15.53 -17.24
N LEU A 45 11.31 14.99 -16.08
CA LEU A 45 9.94 15.00 -15.59
C LEU A 45 9.87 15.72 -14.24
N ASN A 46 8.89 16.61 -14.09
CA ASN A 46 8.47 17.15 -12.79
C ASN A 46 6.97 16.92 -12.64
N GLY A 47 6.56 16.25 -11.56
CA GLY A 47 5.17 15.89 -11.32
C GLY A 47 4.71 14.59 -12.00
N ALA A 48 5.60 13.89 -12.71
CA ALA A 48 5.34 12.57 -13.27
C ALA A 48 6.57 11.65 -13.13
N ILE A 49 6.32 10.35 -13.20
CA ILE A 49 7.34 9.28 -13.29
C ILE A 49 7.11 8.47 -14.57
N PHE A 50 8.15 7.79 -15.04
CA PHE A 50 8.00 6.82 -16.12
C PHE A 50 7.17 5.63 -15.62
N PHE A 51 6.12 5.30 -16.34
CA PHE A 51 5.29 4.14 -16.01
C PHE A 51 5.80 2.91 -16.78
N PRO A 52 5.84 1.70 -16.18
CA PRO A 52 6.36 0.51 -16.85
C PRO A 52 5.64 0.25 -18.18
N ALA A 53 6.33 0.49 -19.30
CA ALA A 53 5.72 0.42 -20.63
C ALA A 53 5.39 -1.03 -21.02
N LYS A 54 4.13 -1.31 -21.36
CA LYS A 54 3.73 -2.63 -21.90
C LYS A 54 4.01 -2.77 -23.40
N ASN A 55 4.04 -1.66 -24.15
CA ASN A 55 3.94 -1.67 -25.63
C ASN A 55 4.95 -0.77 -26.37
N GLN A 56 6.16 -0.56 -25.84
CA GLN A 56 7.22 0.28 -26.46
C GLN A 56 6.86 1.78 -26.65
N GLN A 57 5.69 2.22 -26.16
CA GLN A 57 5.32 3.64 -26.10
C GLN A 57 5.82 4.27 -24.79
N LEU A 58 6.11 5.57 -24.83
CA LEU A 58 6.49 6.31 -23.63
C LEU A 58 5.24 6.65 -22.81
N GLU A 59 5.10 5.98 -21.68
CA GLU A 59 4.00 6.15 -20.73
C GLU A 59 4.51 6.84 -19.47
N LEU A 60 3.78 7.86 -19.02
CA LEU A 60 4.06 8.63 -17.83
C LEU A 60 2.89 8.48 -16.86
N ARG A 61 3.17 8.41 -15.56
CA ARG A 61 2.15 8.51 -14.51
C ARG A 61 2.33 9.82 -13.75
N ALA A 62 1.33 10.69 -13.77
CA ALA A 62 1.36 11.94 -13.03
C ALA A 62 1.13 11.68 -11.52
N TYR A 63 2.07 12.07 -10.66
CA TYR A 63 1.89 12.08 -9.20
C TYR A 63 1.57 13.48 -8.66
N LYS A 64 1.52 14.48 -9.55
CA LYS A 64 0.98 15.83 -9.29
C LYS A 64 -0.02 16.20 -10.37
N PRO A 65 -1.01 17.07 -10.09
CA PRO A 65 -1.91 17.57 -11.12
C PRO A 65 -1.18 18.40 -12.19
N ASN A 66 -0.18 19.19 -11.77
CA ASN A 66 0.68 19.96 -12.66
C ASN A 66 1.91 19.14 -13.06
N VAL A 67 2.13 18.97 -14.36
CA VAL A 67 3.24 18.17 -14.90
C VAL A 67 4.05 19.01 -15.88
N ALA A 68 5.37 19.05 -15.68
CA ALA A 68 6.31 19.61 -16.65
C ALA A 68 7.16 18.49 -17.26
N ILE A 69 7.22 18.46 -18.58
CA ILE A 69 7.93 17.44 -19.37
C ILE A 69 8.91 18.19 -20.28
N LYS A 70 10.21 17.96 -20.11
CA LYS A 70 11.22 18.46 -21.03
C LYS A 70 11.70 17.32 -21.90
N LEU A 71 11.62 17.49 -23.21
CA LEU A 71 12.03 16.49 -24.19
C LEU A 71 13.21 17.00 -25.01
N SER A 72 14.17 16.12 -25.24
CA SER A 72 15.31 16.37 -26.11
C SER A 72 15.54 15.20 -27.06
N TRP A 73 15.66 15.48 -28.36
CA TRP A 73 15.93 14.49 -29.42
C TRP A 73 17.44 14.41 -29.72
N GLU A 74 18.00 13.25 -30.05
CA GLU A 74 19.47 13.16 -30.28
C GLU A 74 19.89 13.65 -31.66
N GLU A 75 19.14 13.27 -32.69
CA GLU A 75 19.47 13.53 -34.09
C GLU A 75 18.91 14.86 -34.57
N GLU A 76 19.63 15.52 -35.48
CA GLU A 76 19.15 16.74 -36.13
C GLU A 76 18.10 16.37 -37.18
N GLN A 77 16.89 16.88 -37.02
CA GLN A 77 15.76 16.61 -37.91
C GLN A 77 15.13 17.94 -38.30
N SER A 78 14.54 18.01 -39.50
CA SER A 78 13.83 19.22 -39.95
C SER A 78 12.54 19.48 -39.15
N GLN A 79 12.01 18.44 -38.51
CA GLN A 79 10.82 18.49 -37.67
C GLN A 79 10.87 17.32 -36.69
N TYR A 80 10.50 17.59 -35.45
CA TYR A 80 10.46 16.62 -34.36
C TYR A 80 9.01 16.27 -34.05
N LYS A 81 8.73 14.98 -33.89
CA LYS A 81 7.40 14.50 -33.54
C LYS A 81 7.49 13.31 -32.59
N THR A 82 6.67 13.32 -31.55
CA THR A 82 6.52 12.18 -30.65
C THR A 82 5.12 12.10 -30.08
N LYS A 83 4.78 10.93 -29.55
CA LYS A 83 3.55 10.67 -28.82
C LYS A 83 3.86 10.19 -27.40
N LEU A 84 3.12 10.72 -26.43
CA LEU A 84 3.23 10.33 -25.03
C LEU A 84 1.85 9.94 -24.50
N ILE A 85 1.79 8.88 -23.70
CA ILE A 85 0.59 8.58 -22.91
C ILE A 85 0.84 9.11 -21.50
N VAL A 86 -0.08 9.91 -20.98
CA VAL A 86 -0.01 10.43 -19.61
C VAL A 86 -1.22 9.94 -18.83
N HIS A 87 -0.94 9.10 -17.84
CA HIS A 87 -1.90 8.56 -16.89
C HIS A 87 -2.06 9.47 -15.68
N ASN A 88 -3.17 9.28 -14.98
CA ASN A 88 -3.51 9.94 -13.71
C ASN A 88 -3.62 11.48 -13.82
N VAL A 89 -4.25 11.98 -14.89
CA VAL A 89 -4.51 13.41 -15.13
C VAL A 89 -6.01 13.71 -15.17
N MET A 90 -6.42 14.96 -14.96
CA MET A 90 -7.83 15.37 -15.08
C MET A 90 -8.17 15.67 -16.54
N ALA A 91 -8.47 14.66 -17.36
CA ALA A 91 -8.49 14.81 -18.83
C ALA A 91 -9.40 15.94 -19.34
N ASP A 92 -10.62 16.07 -18.81
CA ASP A 92 -11.58 17.10 -19.23
C ASP A 92 -11.22 18.52 -18.76
N GLN A 93 -10.37 18.62 -17.75
CA GLN A 93 -9.90 19.89 -17.17
C GLN A 93 -8.50 20.27 -17.68
N LEU A 94 -7.84 19.38 -18.41
CA LEU A 94 -6.42 19.48 -18.72
C LEU A 94 -6.14 20.57 -19.76
N GLN A 95 -5.20 21.44 -19.42
CA GLN A 95 -4.62 22.39 -20.35
C GLN A 95 -3.17 22.00 -20.61
N ALA A 96 -2.81 21.88 -21.89
CA ALA A 96 -1.44 21.61 -22.31
C ALA A 96 -0.88 22.82 -23.05
N LYS A 97 0.38 23.18 -22.75
CA LYS A 97 1.13 24.21 -23.45
C LYS A 97 2.51 23.68 -23.79
N ALA A 98 2.88 23.78 -25.06
CA ALA A 98 4.24 23.57 -25.52
C ALA A 98 5.00 24.90 -25.58
N SER A 99 6.28 24.86 -25.23
CA SER A 99 7.20 25.98 -25.39
C SER A 99 8.54 25.52 -25.94
N ALA A 100 9.08 26.34 -26.83
CA ALA A 100 10.38 26.19 -27.47
C ALA A 100 11.25 27.44 -27.20
N LYS A 101 12.54 27.36 -27.54
CA LYS A 101 13.46 28.50 -27.48
C LYS A 101 13.03 29.61 -28.44
N ASP A 102 13.38 30.87 -28.14
CA ASP A 102 13.07 32.02 -28.99
C ASP A 102 13.43 31.80 -30.47
N GLY A 103 12.44 32.04 -31.34
CA GLY A 103 12.57 31.88 -32.79
C GLY A 103 12.18 30.48 -33.32
N TYR A 104 11.77 29.58 -32.45
CA TYR A 104 11.28 28.23 -32.76
C TYR A 104 9.83 28.06 -32.31
N GLU A 105 9.12 27.11 -32.92
CA GLU A 105 7.72 26.79 -32.66
C GLU A 105 7.58 25.34 -32.15
N ALA A 106 6.73 25.17 -31.14
CA ALA A 106 6.32 23.85 -30.66
C ALA A 106 4.81 23.85 -30.37
N SER A 107 4.16 22.72 -30.64
CA SER A 107 2.75 22.49 -30.40
C SER A 107 2.52 21.18 -29.66
N VAL A 108 1.42 21.13 -28.93
CA VAL A 108 0.93 19.92 -28.26
C VAL A 108 -0.56 19.79 -28.47
N ASP A 109 -0.97 18.68 -29.06
CA ASP A 109 -2.36 18.27 -29.16
C ASP A 109 -2.66 17.23 -28.09
N VAL A 110 -3.82 17.36 -27.45
CA VAL A 110 -4.27 16.44 -26.38
C VAL A 110 -5.49 15.66 -26.88
N ALA A 111 -5.39 14.33 -26.84
CA ALA A 111 -6.50 13.44 -27.11
C ALA A 111 -6.87 12.66 -25.84
N LYS A 112 -8.12 12.75 -25.40
CA LYS A 112 -8.65 11.97 -24.26
C LYS A 112 -8.75 10.49 -24.64
N ILE A 113 -8.17 9.61 -23.84
CA ILE A 113 -8.33 8.14 -23.95
C ILE A 113 -9.39 7.68 -22.94
N THR A 114 -9.21 8.07 -21.68
CA THR A 114 -10.17 7.87 -20.59
C THR A 114 -10.32 9.17 -19.80
N GLU A 115 -11.14 9.16 -18.74
CA GLU A 115 -11.24 10.31 -17.81
C GLU A 115 -9.91 10.68 -17.15
N THR A 116 -9.00 9.71 -17.03
CA THR A 116 -7.72 9.85 -16.31
C THR A 116 -6.48 9.67 -17.18
N VAL A 117 -6.66 9.41 -18.47
CA VAL A 117 -5.56 9.11 -19.41
C VAL A 117 -5.71 9.92 -20.69
N VAL A 118 -4.62 10.56 -21.12
CA VAL A 118 -4.54 11.33 -22.37
C VAL A 118 -3.36 10.86 -23.23
N GLU A 119 -3.52 10.95 -24.54
CA GLU A 119 -2.41 10.94 -25.50
C GLU A 119 -2.01 12.38 -25.83
N LEU A 120 -0.73 12.69 -25.72
CA LEU A 120 -0.14 13.94 -26.20
C LEU A 120 0.53 13.68 -27.55
N THR A 121 0.21 14.47 -28.56
CA THR A 121 0.98 14.54 -29.80
C THR A 121 1.77 15.83 -29.82
N ILE A 122 3.09 15.73 -29.83
CA ILE A 122 4.00 16.88 -29.73
C ILE A 122 4.71 17.04 -31.07
N GLU A 123 4.72 18.26 -31.59
CA GLU A 123 5.44 18.64 -32.80
C GLU A 123 6.29 19.88 -32.52
N SER A 124 7.50 19.93 -33.10
CA SER A 124 8.44 21.03 -32.87
C SER A 124 9.41 21.17 -34.04
N ASP A 125 9.86 22.40 -34.30
CA ASP A 125 10.98 22.71 -35.21
C ASP A 125 12.34 22.83 -34.48
N THR A 126 12.36 22.60 -33.18
CA THR A 126 13.56 22.55 -32.33
C THR A 126 13.70 21.23 -31.60
N ARG A 127 14.95 20.91 -31.28
CA ARG A 127 15.38 19.72 -30.54
C ARG A 127 14.93 19.70 -29.09
N ASP A 128 14.71 20.85 -28.46
CA ASP A 128 14.41 20.94 -27.03
C ASP A 128 13.05 21.61 -26.81
N VAL A 129 12.13 20.88 -26.18
CA VAL A 129 10.75 21.32 -25.96
C VAL A 129 10.35 21.10 -24.51
N GLU A 130 9.62 22.07 -23.95
CA GLU A 130 8.99 21.93 -22.65
C GLU A 130 7.46 21.91 -22.80
N ILE A 131 6.82 20.88 -22.26
CA ILE A 131 5.37 20.71 -22.20
C ILE A 131 4.92 20.89 -20.76
N ASN A 132 3.95 21.78 -20.56
CA ASN A 132 3.34 22.03 -19.27
C ASN A 132 1.87 21.62 -19.30
N LEU A 133 1.50 20.68 -18.44
CA LEU A 133 0.14 20.23 -18.22
C LEU A 133 -0.36 20.82 -16.90
N HIS A 134 -1.55 21.42 -16.93
CA HIS A 134 -2.18 21.98 -15.73
C HIS A 134 -3.71 21.84 -15.81
N PRO A 135 -4.38 21.36 -14.77
CA PRO A 135 -5.84 21.28 -14.75
C PRO A 135 -6.47 22.64 -14.41
N LYS A 136 -7.68 22.86 -14.89
CA LYS A 136 -8.56 23.96 -14.44
C LYS A 136 -9.76 23.42 -13.65
N PRO A 137 -10.14 24.05 -12.53
CA PRO A 137 -11.28 23.59 -11.75
C PRO A 137 -12.58 23.67 -12.57
N LYS A 138 -13.47 22.69 -12.39
CA LYS A 138 -14.85 22.71 -12.93
C LYS A 138 -15.70 23.83 -12.30
N GLY A 139 -15.38 24.23 -11.07
CA GLY A 139 -16.11 25.22 -10.27
C GLY A 139 -15.20 26.22 -9.54
N THR A 140 -15.57 26.58 -8.31
CA THR A 140 -14.84 27.59 -7.52
C THR A 140 -13.67 27.02 -6.72
N ALA A 141 -13.67 25.72 -6.44
CA ALA A 141 -12.63 25.01 -5.71
C ALA A 141 -12.60 23.54 -6.16
N PHE A 142 -11.48 22.86 -5.92
CA PHE A 142 -11.39 21.44 -6.15
C PHE A 142 -11.92 20.67 -4.94
N ARG A 143 -12.70 19.62 -5.17
CA ARG A 143 -13.19 18.69 -4.14
C ARG A 143 -12.48 17.36 -4.29
N PHE A 144 -12.22 16.69 -3.18
CA PHE A 144 -11.54 15.41 -3.23
C PHE A 144 -12.18 14.37 -2.33
N ALA A 145 -12.10 13.11 -2.76
CA ALA A 145 -12.36 11.97 -1.90
C ALA A 145 -11.08 11.61 -1.12
N ALA A 146 -11.22 11.20 0.13
CA ALA A 146 -10.16 10.66 0.96
C ALA A 146 -10.54 9.24 1.42
N ILE A 147 -9.63 8.29 1.22
CA ILE A 147 -9.78 6.88 1.59
C ILE A 147 -8.45 6.36 2.13
N GLY A 148 -8.43 5.24 2.83
CA GLY A 148 -7.21 4.64 3.37
C GLY A 148 -7.44 3.24 3.90
N ASP A 149 -6.37 2.48 4.04
CA ASP A 149 -6.38 1.15 4.64
C ASP A 149 -7.25 0.13 3.87
N ASN A 150 -7.12 0.00 2.54
CA ASN A 150 -7.82 -1.06 1.81
C ASN A 150 -7.19 -2.44 2.06
N GLN A 151 -5.86 -2.52 2.23
CA GLN A 151 -5.10 -3.73 2.56
C GLN A 151 -5.54 -5.00 1.78
N GLY A 152 -5.83 -4.86 0.48
CA GLY A 152 -6.16 -5.98 -0.41
C GLY A 152 -7.63 -6.45 -0.40
N ARG A 153 -8.52 -5.82 0.37
CA ARG A 153 -9.98 -6.07 0.28
C ARG A 153 -10.61 -5.28 -0.87
N ASN A 154 -10.33 -5.76 -2.08
CA ASN A 154 -10.66 -5.10 -3.34
C ASN A 154 -12.17 -4.97 -3.61
N GLU A 155 -13.01 -5.79 -2.97
CA GLU A 155 -14.47 -5.67 -3.03
C GLU A 155 -14.98 -4.36 -2.41
N VAL A 156 -14.37 -3.92 -1.30
CA VAL A 156 -14.69 -2.65 -0.65
C VAL A 156 -14.20 -1.49 -1.50
N LEU A 157 -12.94 -1.57 -1.93
CA LEU A 157 -12.32 -0.57 -2.79
C LEU A 157 -13.12 -0.38 -4.09
N ARG A 158 -13.55 -1.47 -4.73
CA ARG A 158 -14.35 -1.42 -5.95
C ARG A 158 -15.68 -0.70 -5.73
N LYS A 159 -16.37 -0.99 -4.62
CA LYS A 159 -17.63 -0.32 -4.29
C LYS A 159 -17.43 1.18 -4.05
N ILE A 160 -16.35 1.55 -3.36
CA ILE A 160 -15.95 2.97 -3.19
C ILE A 160 -15.70 3.63 -4.54
N ILE A 161 -14.96 2.98 -5.44
CA ILE A 161 -14.67 3.50 -6.79
C ILE A 161 -15.97 3.72 -7.58
N GLU A 162 -16.93 2.79 -7.49
CA GLU A 162 -18.25 2.94 -8.14
C GLU A 162 -19.03 4.16 -7.60
N GLU A 163 -19.08 4.34 -6.28
CA GLU A 163 -19.77 5.50 -5.67
C GLU A 163 -19.09 6.83 -6.04
N ILE A 164 -17.75 6.87 -6.05
CA ILE A 164 -16.98 8.06 -6.44
C ILE A 164 -17.17 8.38 -7.92
N ASN A 165 -17.12 7.38 -8.81
CA ASN A 165 -17.39 7.57 -10.23
C ASN A 165 -18.80 8.09 -10.50
N GLY A 166 -19.78 7.69 -9.67
CA GLY A 166 -21.15 8.22 -9.70
C GLY A 166 -21.29 9.66 -9.19
N ASN A 167 -20.28 10.18 -8.50
CA ASN A 167 -20.28 11.55 -7.96
C ASN A 167 -19.37 12.48 -8.78
N HIS A 168 -19.97 13.13 -9.79
CA HIS A 168 -19.26 14.02 -10.71
C HIS A 168 -18.70 15.31 -10.10
N GLU A 169 -18.96 15.59 -8.82
CA GLU A 169 -18.43 16.73 -8.08
C GLU A 169 -17.03 16.45 -7.49
N VAL A 170 -16.60 15.19 -7.42
CA VAL A 170 -15.24 14.83 -6.98
C VAL A 170 -14.27 15.09 -8.13
N ASP A 171 -13.20 15.86 -7.87
CA ASP A 171 -12.18 16.16 -8.88
C ASP A 171 -11.00 15.18 -8.84
N PHE A 172 -10.66 14.66 -7.65
CA PHE A 172 -9.60 13.68 -7.45
C PHE A 172 -9.77 12.89 -6.15
N LEU A 173 -8.97 11.85 -5.99
CA LEU A 173 -8.90 11.03 -4.78
C LEU A 173 -7.53 11.17 -4.09
N ILE A 174 -7.52 11.14 -2.77
CA ILE A 174 -6.32 10.94 -1.96
C ILE A 174 -6.42 9.62 -1.20
N HIS A 175 -5.45 8.72 -1.41
CA HIS A 175 -5.33 7.49 -0.65
C HIS A 175 -4.30 7.66 0.48
N LEU A 176 -4.75 7.49 1.71
CA LEU A 176 -4.02 7.73 2.96
C LEU A 176 -3.14 6.54 3.37
N GLY A 177 -2.59 5.79 2.41
CA GLY A 177 -1.71 4.65 2.62
C GLY A 177 -2.39 3.33 3.00
N ASP A 178 -1.55 2.30 3.16
CA ASP A 178 -1.93 0.89 3.31
C ASP A 178 -2.78 0.40 2.12
N LEU A 179 -2.26 0.72 0.92
CA LEU A 179 -2.72 0.34 -0.42
C LEU A 179 -2.72 -1.18 -0.61
N VAL A 180 -1.72 -1.85 -0.05
CA VAL A 180 -1.49 -3.29 -0.18
C VAL A 180 -1.15 -3.92 1.17
N PRO A 181 -1.44 -5.21 1.40
CA PRO A 181 -1.28 -5.81 2.72
C PRO A 181 0.17 -6.13 3.09
N SER A 182 1.07 -6.36 2.13
CA SER A 182 2.45 -6.78 2.42
C SER A 182 3.54 -6.23 1.49
N GLY A 183 3.21 -5.31 0.59
CA GLY A 183 4.19 -4.59 -0.22
C GLY A 183 4.80 -5.46 -1.33
N ARG A 184 4.04 -6.44 -1.85
CA ARG A 184 4.50 -7.37 -2.90
C ARG A 184 3.99 -6.96 -4.28
N ASP A 185 4.75 -7.27 -5.32
CA ASP A 185 4.45 -6.95 -6.73
C ASP A 185 3.01 -7.28 -7.13
N ARG A 186 2.56 -8.53 -6.89
CA ARG A 186 1.22 -8.99 -7.23
C ARG A 186 0.10 -8.20 -6.53
N GLU A 187 0.34 -7.79 -5.29
CA GLU A 187 -0.66 -7.00 -4.55
C GLU A 187 -0.81 -5.61 -5.14
N TYR A 188 0.29 -5.01 -5.60
CA TYR A 188 0.25 -3.75 -6.35
C TYR A 188 -0.42 -3.92 -7.71
N GLU A 189 -0.20 -5.03 -8.42
CA GLU A 189 -0.92 -5.35 -9.66
C GLU A 189 -2.44 -5.41 -9.45
N ASP A 190 -2.89 -6.10 -8.39
CA ASP A 190 -4.31 -6.19 -8.03
C ASP A 190 -4.88 -4.81 -7.63
N PHE A 191 -4.10 -4.01 -6.90
CA PHE A 191 -4.46 -2.63 -6.56
C PHE A 191 -4.64 -1.77 -7.82
N PHE A 192 -3.67 -1.79 -8.75
CA PHE A 192 -3.78 -1.05 -10.02
C PHE A 192 -4.97 -1.53 -10.85
N TYR A 193 -5.26 -2.83 -10.87
CA TYR A 193 -6.43 -3.36 -11.58
C TYR A 193 -7.75 -2.76 -11.08
N GLU A 194 -7.90 -2.51 -9.78
CA GLU A 194 -9.06 -1.78 -9.26
C GLU A 194 -8.99 -0.28 -9.57
N MET A 195 -7.85 0.37 -9.31
CA MET A 195 -7.69 1.80 -9.50
C MET A 195 -7.80 2.27 -10.95
N ASP A 196 -7.49 1.42 -11.93
CA ASP A 196 -7.68 1.69 -13.37
C ASP A 196 -9.15 1.95 -13.73
N LYS A 197 -10.10 1.55 -12.87
CA LYS A 197 -11.53 1.80 -13.04
C LYS A 197 -11.96 3.18 -12.52
N LEU A 198 -11.11 3.88 -11.76
CA LEU A 198 -11.41 5.19 -11.20
C LEU A 198 -11.38 6.28 -12.30
N GLN A 199 -12.43 7.10 -12.32
CA GLN A 199 -12.65 8.14 -13.33
C GLN A 199 -12.10 9.51 -12.93
N VAL A 200 -11.42 9.60 -11.79
CA VAL A 200 -10.70 10.79 -11.34
C VAL A 200 -9.27 10.40 -10.98
N PRO A 201 -8.28 11.29 -11.14
CA PRO A 201 -6.92 10.97 -10.74
C PRO A 201 -6.82 10.76 -9.23
N TYR A 202 -5.81 10.01 -8.80
CA TYR A 202 -5.56 9.74 -7.40
C TYR A 202 -4.10 10.00 -7.00
N TYR A 203 -3.92 10.46 -5.76
CA TYR A 203 -2.64 10.77 -5.14
C TYR A 203 -2.51 9.99 -3.84
N THR A 204 -1.32 9.57 -3.46
CA THR A 204 -1.14 8.59 -2.38
C THR A 204 -0.05 9.00 -1.40
N VAL A 205 -0.17 8.54 -0.17
CA VAL A 205 0.97 8.43 0.78
C VAL A 205 1.28 6.96 1.02
N PRO A 206 2.54 6.60 1.31
CA PRO A 206 2.86 5.23 1.68
C PRO A 206 2.40 4.93 3.12
N GLY A 207 1.81 3.75 3.31
CA GLY A 207 1.51 3.17 4.61
C GLY A 207 2.55 2.16 5.08
N ASN A 208 2.44 1.73 6.33
CA ASN A 208 3.40 0.80 6.93
C ASN A 208 3.26 -0.63 6.40
N HIS A 209 2.17 -0.96 5.70
CA HIS A 209 2.05 -2.21 4.94
C HIS A 209 2.66 -2.10 3.55
N ASP A 210 2.52 -0.95 2.89
CA ASP A 210 3.00 -0.68 1.53
C ASP A 210 4.51 -0.81 1.36
N VAL A 211 5.25 -0.48 2.42
CA VAL A 211 6.72 -0.44 2.42
C VAL A 211 7.39 -1.73 2.93
N ARG A 212 6.60 -2.77 3.20
CA ARG A 212 7.12 -4.10 3.57
C ARG A 212 7.75 -4.77 2.35
N SER A 213 8.55 -5.82 2.58
CA SER A 213 9.27 -6.52 1.51
C SER A 213 10.05 -5.53 0.62
N ASN A 214 9.87 -5.56 -0.70
CA ASN A 214 10.43 -4.59 -1.66
C ASN A 214 9.47 -3.42 -1.97
N GLY A 215 8.33 -3.31 -1.26
CA GLY A 215 7.22 -2.43 -1.61
C GLY A 215 7.54 -0.93 -1.57
N ARG A 216 8.55 -0.49 -0.81
CA ARG A 216 9.01 0.91 -0.84
C ARG A 216 9.56 1.30 -2.22
N GLU A 217 10.32 0.41 -2.85
CA GLU A 217 10.86 0.62 -4.21
C GLU A 217 9.73 0.59 -5.23
N ILE A 218 8.84 -0.41 -5.16
CA ILE A 218 7.65 -0.51 -6.03
C ILE A 218 6.82 0.77 -5.96
N TYR A 219 6.54 1.27 -4.76
CA TYR A 219 5.78 2.50 -4.56
C TYR A 219 6.43 3.69 -5.27
N GLN A 220 7.74 3.87 -5.11
CA GLN A 220 8.47 4.99 -5.72
C GLN A 220 8.54 4.90 -7.24
N GLU A 221 8.63 3.69 -7.79
CA GLU A 221 8.73 3.44 -9.22
C GLU A 221 7.36 3.50 -9.94
N THR A 222 6.26 3.27 -9.22
CA THR A 222 4.93 3.08 -9.84
C THR A 222 3.87 4.09 -9.42
N LEU A 223 4.01 4.75 -8.26
CA LEU A 223 3.00 5.69 -7.73
C LEU A 223 3.53 7.12 -7.62
N ALA A 224 4.50 7.37 -6.74
CA ALA A 224 4.98 8.70 -6.39
C ALA A 224 6.27 8.67 -5.55
N PRO A 225 7.02 9.78 -5.45
CA PRO A 225 7.98 9.97 -4.36
C PRO A 225 7.34 9.74 -2.97
N LEU A 226 8.12 9.32 -1.97
CA LEU A 226 7.60 8.99 -0.63
C LEU A 226 6.95 10.17 0.08
N TYR A 227 7.49 11.37 -0.12
CA TYR A 227 6.90 12.63 0.32
C TYR A 227 7.06 13.65 -0.81
N TYR A 228 6.03 14.46 -1.01
CA TYR A 228 5.97 15.43 -2.09
C TYR A 228 4.89 16.48 -1.81
N GLN A 229 4.82 17.51 -2.65
CA GLN A 229 3.74 18.49 -2.61
C GLN A 229 3.32 18.90 -4.01
N PHE A 230 2.09 19.40 -4.10
CA PHE A 230 1.64 20.18 -5.24
C PHE A 230 0.71 21.32 -4.80
N GLU A 231 0.60 22.33 -5.65
CA GLU A 231 -0.42 23.38 -5.55
C GLU A 231 -1.54 23.09 -6.54
N LEU A 232 -2.76 23.31 -6.10
CA LEU A 232 -3.95 23.14 -6.92
C LEU A 232 -5.04 24.12 -6.45
N GLY A 233 -5.40 25.07 -7.32
CA GLY A 233 -6.16 26.25 -6.90
C GLY A 233 -5.32 27.12 -5.96
N ASP A 234 -5.94 27.62 -4.88
CA ASP A 234 -5.29 28.48 -3.89
C ASP A 234 -4.72 27.68 -2.69
N ALA A 235 -4.62 26.36 -2.82
CA ALA A 235 -4.20 25.47 -1.75
C ALA A 235 -2.95 24.66 -2.11
N ARG A 236 -2.18 24.33 -1.08
CA ARG A 236 -1.03 23.43 -1.14
C ARG A 236 -1.36 22.11 -0.45
N TYR A 237 -1.09 21.02 -1.15
CA TYR A 237 -1.32 19.66 -0.69
C TYR A 237 0.04 19.03 -0.40
N ILE A 238 0.26 18.61 0.85
CA ILE A 238 1.56 18.14 1.36
C ILE A 238 1.43 16.69 1.80
N PHE A 239 2.19 15.81 1.17
CA PHE A 239 2.20 14.36 1.38
C PHE A 239 3.46 13.99 2.14
N LEU A 240 3.32 13.34 3.30
CA LEU A 240 4.40 12.97 4.20
C LEU A 240 4.55 11.45 4.30
N ASP A 241 5.80 10.98 4.36
CA ASP A 241 6.09 9.56 4.60
C ASP A 241 6.19 9.31 6.10
N THR A 242 5.21 8.56 6.61
CA THR A 242 5.11 8.16 8.01
C THR A 242 5.10 6.64 8.18
N ALA A 243 5.43 5.89 7.13
CA ALA A 243 5.32 4.45 7.09
C ALA A 243 6.20 3.75 8.16
N ASP A 244 7.28 4.40 8.60
CA ASP A 244 8.16 3.93 9.68
C ASP A 244 7.73 4.40 11.08
N PHE A 245 6.47 4.84 11.23
CA PHE A 245 5.88 5.32 12.49
C PHE A 245 6.59 6.55 13.10
N THR A 246 7.18 7.40 12.26
CA THR A 246 7.86 8.64 12.65
C THR A 246 8.02 9.58 11.44
N LEU A 247 8.58 10.77 11.65
CA LEU A 247 9.15 11.64 10.61
C LEU A 247 10.65 11.82 10.84
N SER A 248 11.42 11.80 9.77
CA SER A 248 12.86 12.11 9.84
C SER A 248 13.12 13.60 10.03
N GLU A 249 14.28 13.96 10.55
CA GLU A 249 14.71 15.38 10.63
C GLU A 249 14.73 16.06 9.25
N GLU A 250 15.10 15.33 8.20
CA GLU A 250 15.03 15.82 6.83
C GLU A 250 13.60 16.18 6.43
N GLN A 251 12.62 15.30 6.70
CA GLN A 251 11.22 15.58 6.41
C GLN A 251 10.69 16.74 7.26
N PHE A 252 11.13 16.92 8.51
CA PHE A 252 10.73 18.09 9.32
C PHE A 252 11.27 19.41 8.76
N VAL A 253 12.53 19.43 8.32
CA VAL A 253 13.11 20.62 7.66
C VAL A 253 12.35 20.92 6.37
N TRP A 254 12.13 19.89 5.56
CA TRP A 254 11.38 20.01 4.32
C TRP A 254 9.94 20.48 4.54
N LEU A 255 9.24 19.96 5.55
CA LEU A 255 7.88 20.38 5.91
C LEU A 255 7.86 21.85 6.33
N ALA A 256 8.82 22.30 7.14
CA ALA A 256 8.94 23.70 7.55
C ALA A 256 9.12 24.63 6.34
N GLU A 257 9.84 24.19 5.31
CA GLU A 257 9.94 24.92 4.03
C GLU A 257 8.60 24.92 3.26
N GLN A 258 7.87 23.80 3.26
CA GLN A 258 6.61 23.69 2.52
C GLN A 258 5.46 24.48 3.15
N ILE A 259 5.44 24.66 4.46
CA ILE A 259 4.39 25.42 5.16
C ILE A 259 4.73 26.91 5.26
N ASN A 260 5.92 27.32 4.82
CA ASN A 260 6.28 28.74 4.66
C ASN A 260 5.68 29.29 3.36
N THR A 261 4.37 29.51 3.38
CA THR A 261 3.57 29.97 2.24
C THR A 261 2.35 30.76 2.72
N ASP A 262 1.74 31.54 1.83
CA ASP A 262 0.47 32.23 2.10
C ASP A 262 -0.76 31.36 1.73
N SER A 263 -0.55 30.24 1.03
CA SER A 263 -1.61 29.30 0.65
C SER A 263 -2.08 28.45 1.82
N ASP A 264 -3.37 28.12 1.86
CA ASP A 264 -3.89 27.12 2.80
C ASP A 264 -3.22 25.76 2.54
N CYS A 265 -2.79 25.10 3.61
CA CYS A 265 -2.08 23.82 3.57
C CYS A 265 -2.96 22.68 4.08
N TYR A 266 -3.00 21.59 3.30
CA TYR A 266 -3.60 20.31 3.67
C TYR A 266 -2.50 19.25 3.76
N LEU A 267 -2.36 18.62 4.92
CA LEU A 267 -1.33 17.60 5.16
C LEU A 267 -1.95 16.20 5.08
N PHE A 268 -1.26 15.29 4.41
CA PHE A 268 -1.66 13.90 4.21
C PHE A 268 -0.53 12.99 4.69
N MET A 269 -0.86 11.98 5.49
CA MET A 269 0.06 10.97 5.99
C MET A 269 -0.69 9.66 6.25
N HIS A 270 0.01 8.56 6.49
CA HIS A 270 -0.64 7.30 6.86
C HIS A 270 -0.75 7.15 8.38
N VAL A 271 0.39 7.03 9.07
CA VAL A 271 0.42 6.86 10.53
C VAL A 271 0.24 8.23 11.20
N PRO A 272 -0.73 8.44 12.09
CA PRO A 272 -0.91 9.73 12.75
C PRO A 272 0.09 9.96 13.87
N SER A 273 0.25 11.23 14.26
CA SER A 273 1.02 11.61 15.45
C SER A 273 0.34 11.21 16.77
N TYR A 274 -0.98 10.96 16.76
CA TYR A 274 -1.74 10.46 17.91
C TYR A 274 -2.87 9.52 17.46
N ASP A 275 -3.25 8.57 18.32
CA ASP A 275 -4.45 7.75 18.10
C ASP A 275 -5.66 8.49 18.71
N PRO A 276 -6.70 8.83 17.93
CA PRO A 276 -7.88 9.53 18.43
C PRO A 276 -8.65 8.75 19.52
N ARG A 277 -8.43 7.43 19.64
CA ARG A 277 -9.03 6.57 20.67
C ARG A 277 -8.23 6.57 21.98
N GLY A 278 -7.09 7.26 22.04
CA GLY A 278 -6.21 7.27 23.20
C GLY A 278 -5.44 5.97 23.44
N ARG A 279 -5.22 5.15 22.40
CA ARG A 279 -4.43 3.90 22.47
C ARG A 279 -3.02 4.12 21.91
N GLN A 280 -2.15 3.11 22.03
CA GLN A 280 -0.79 3.13 21.46
C GLN A 280 -0.78 2.56 20.03
N HIS A 281 -1.38 3.30 19.08
CA HIS A 281 -1.48 2.92 17.66
C HIS A 281 -1.27 4.15 16.75
N SER A 282 -0.10 4.76 16.90
CA SER A 282 0.33 6.01 16.26
C SER A 282 1.86 6.02 16.18
N PHE A 283 2.46 7.19 15.90
CA PHE A 283 3.92 7.37 15.98
C PHE A 283 4.55 6.71 17.20
N ARG A 284 5.69 6.05 16.99
CA ARG A 284 6.48 5.40 18.06
C ARG A 284 7.48 6.37 18.71
N ASP A 285 7.94 7.35 17.95
CA ASP A 285 8.76 8.46 18.43
C ASP A 285 7.86 9.57 18.99
N LEU A 286 7.84 9.70 20.33
CA LEU A 286 6.98 10.66 21.02
C LEU A 286 7.44 12.11 20.83
N ASP A 287 8.73 12.34 20.62
CA ASP A 287 9.28 13.69 20.40
C ASP A 287 8.92 14.16 18.98
N ALA A 288 9.09 13.30 17.98
CA ALA A 288 8.61 13.56 16.62
C ALA A 288 7.08 13.78 16.60
N ALA A 289 6.32 12.96 17.33
CA ALA A 289 4.87 13.11 17.43
C ALA A 289 4.47 14.46 18.05
N ALA A 290 5.14 14.86 19.14
CA ALA A 290 4.88 16.15 19.79
C ALA A 290 5.27 17.33 18.90
N ARG A 291 6.41 17.24 18.20
CA ARG A 291 6.85 18.26 17.24
C ARG A 291 5.87 18.43 16.10
N LEU A 292 5.42 17.33 15.48
CA LEU A 292 4.45 17.39 14.39
C LEU A 292 3.13 17.99 14.87
N ARG A 293 2.61 17.54 16.03
CA ARG A 293 1.41 18.14 16.64
C ARG A 293 1.56 19.65 16.80
N SER A 294 2.66 20.10 17.41
CA SER A 294 2.95 21.52 17.60
C SER A 294 2.98 22.29 16.30
N MET A 295 3.55 21.74 15.21
CA MET A 295 3.54 22.41 13.91
C MET A 295 2.12 22.46 13.32
N THR A 296 1.34 21.38 13.43
CA THR A 296 -0.01 21.29 12.86
C THR A 296 -1.05 22.16 13.57
N THR A 297 -0.82 22.53 14.83
CA THR A 297 -1.76 23.32 15.65
C THR A 297 -1.23 24.72 15.98
N ASP A 298 -0.07 25.12 15.43
CA ASP A 298 0.44 26.48 15.60
C ASP A 298 -0.31 27.43 14.66
N PRO A 299 -1.04 28.45 15.18
CA PRO A 299 -1.82 29.37 14.37
C PRO A 299 -0.98 30.26 13.45
N ASN A 300 0.35 30.25 13.58
CA ASN A 300 1.25 30.95 12.65
C ASN A 300 1.50 30.18 11.36
N TYR A 301 1.12 28.89 11.27
CA TYR A 301 1.23 28.11 10.05
C TYR A 301 -0.13 28.01 9.34
N PRO A 302 -0.17 28.03 8.00
CA PRO A 302 -1.42 28.00 7.24
C PRO A 302 -2.02 26.58 7.13
N ILE A 303 -1.74 25.68 8.08
CA ILE A 303 -2.25 24.31 8.05
C ILE A 303 -3.71 24.32 8.47
N LYS A 304 -4.62 23.91 7.57
CA LYS A 304 -6.07 23.92 7.82
C LYS A 304 -6.63 22.55 8.12
N ALA A 305 -6.03 21.49 7.56
CA ALA A 305 -6.38 20.13 7.91
C ALA A 305 -5.23 19.13 7.76
N VAL A 306 -5.33 18.05 8.54
CA VAL A 306 -4.43 16.91 8.57
C VAL A 306 -5.26 15.64 8.36
N PHE A 307 -4.90 14.84 7.37
CA PHE A 307 -5.59 13.62 7.00
C PHE A 307 -4.70 12.41 7.23
N HIS A 308 -5.28 11.34 7.80
CA HIS A 308 -4.55 10.10 8.07
C HIS A 308 -5.43 8.84 8.03
N GLY A 309 -4.77 7.71 7.75
CA GLY A 309 -5.35 6.37 7.81
C GLY A 309 -4.98 5.67 9.12
N HIS A 310 -4.52 4.43 9.02
CA HIS A 310 -3.85 3.59 10.03
C HIS A 310 -4.70 3.13 11.22
N VAL A 311 -5.60 3.98 11.70
CA VAL A 311 -6.39 3.73 12.91
C VAL A 311 -7.56 2.78 12.64
N HIS A 312 -7.87 2.53 11.36
CA HIS A 312 -8.96 1.68 10.87
C HIS A 312 -10.36 2.09 11.37
N MET A 313 -10.67 3.38 11.23
CA MET A 313 -11.96 3.97 11.59
C MET A 313 -12.21 5.27 10.81
N SER A 314 -13.44 5.78 10.88
CA SER A 314 -13.78 7.16 10.55
C SER A 314 -13.76 8.01 11.82
N TYR A 315 -13.04 9.12 11.80
CA TYR A 315 -13.05 10.07 12.92
C TYR A 315 -12.70 11.48 12.45
N VAL A 316 -13.43 12.48 12.94
CA VAL A 316 -13.19 13.90 12.62
C VAL A 316 -13.13 14.69 13.91
N GLN A 317 -12.09 15.50 14.07
CA GLN A 317 -11.90 16.35 15.24
C GLN A 317 -11.24 17.66 14.86
N GLU A 318 -11.59 18.75 15.53
CA GLU A 318 -10.90 20.03 15.42
C GLU A 318 -10.04 20.27 16.68
N ILE A 319 -8.79 20.67 16.48
CA ILE A 319 -7.85 21.02 17.55
C ILE A 319 -7.17 22.32 17.16
N ASP A 320 -7.31 23.36 17.99
CA ASP A 320 -6.72 24.68 17.79
C ASP A 320 -6.95 25.22 16.35
N GLU A 321 -8.19 25.13 15.87
CA GLU A 321 -8.65 25.56 14.52
C GLU A 321 -8.15 24.70 13.34
N THR A 322 -7.33 23.67 13.60
CA THR A 322 -6.91 22.68 12.59
C THR A 322 -7.83 21.46 12.62
N LEU A 323 -8.33 21.05 11.45
CA LEU A 323 -9.16 19.86 11.31
C LEU A 323 -8.31 18.59 11.16
N PHE A 324 -8.56 17.57 11.96
CA PHE A 324 -7.95 16.25 11.87
C PHE A 324 -8.99 15.24 11.39
N VAL A 325 -8.69 14.56 10.28
CA VAL A 325 -9.59 13.62 9.63
C VAL A 325 -8.91 12.26 9.51
N THR A 326 -9.46 11.27 10.23
CA THR A 326 -9.10 9.86 10.12
C THR A 326 -10.06 9.18 9.15
N SER A 327 -9.54 8.56 8.09
CA SER A 327 -10.35 7.85 7.09
C SER A 327 -9.71 6.53 6.67
N GLY A 328 -9.68 5.55 7.58
CA GLY A 328 -9.06 4.23 7.39
C GLY A 328 -10.05 3.09 7.15
N GLY A 329 -11.10 3.33 6.36
CA GLY A 329 -12.21 2.38 6.17
C GLY A 329 -12.34 1.83 4.75
N ALA A 330 -11.27 1.80 3.95
CA ALA A 330 -11.36 1.40 2.54
C ALA A 330 -11.31 -0.13 2.32
N GLY A 331 -11.16 -0.93 3.37
CA GLY A 331 -11.31 -2.39 3.28
C GLY A 331 -10.71 -3.18 4.44
N GLY A 332 -9.58 -2.75 5.00
CA GLY A 332 -8.88 -3.39 6.11
C GLY A 332 -9.75 -3.56 7.37
N SER A 333 -9.30 -4.43 8.27
CA SER A 333 -10.04 -4.75 9.51
C SER A 333 -10.30 -3.51 10.36
N LEU A 334 -11.54 -3.30 10.75
CA LEU A 334 -11.96 -2.13 11.53
C LEU A 334 -11.63 -2.30 13.01
N TYR A 335 -11.13 -1.24 13.66
CA TYR A 335 -10.62 -1.30 15.04
C TYR A 335 -11.46 -0.51 16.07
N ALA A 336 -12.65 -0.07 15.66
CA ALA A 336 -13.64 0.59 16.49
C ALA A 336 -15.01 -0.09 16.32
N ALA A 337 -15.93 0.11 17.26
CA ALA A 337 -17.32 -0.29 17.06
C ALA A 337 -17.99 0.61 16.01
N PRO A 338 -19.06 0.16 15.31
CA PRO A 338 -19.72 0.97 14.29
C PRO A 338 -20.19 2.35 14.76
N ASP A 339 -20.70 2.46 15.99
CA ASP A 339 -21.13 3.72 16.61
C ASP A 339 -19.96 4.62 17.05
N GLU A 340 -18.75 4.08 17.10
CA GLU A 340 -17.51 4.81 17.34
C GLU A 340 -16.74 5.13 16.04
N GLY A 341 -17.31 4.86 14.85
CA GLY A 341 -16.66 5.10 13.56
C GLY A 341 -16.07 3.86 12.87
N GLY A 342 -16.29 2.67 13.43
CA GLY A 342 -15.83 1.40 12.88
C GLY A 342 -16.74 0.84 11.79
N PHE A 343 -16.73 1.44 10.61
CA PHE A 343 -17.45 0.97 9.42
C PHE A 343 -16.65 1.28 8.15
N TYR A 344 -16.91 0.54 7.07
CA TYR A 344 -16.30 0.85 5.77
C TYR A 344 -16.86 2.15 5.21
N HIS A 345 -16.01 3.01 4.67
CA HIS A 345 -16.41 4.33 4.22
C HIS A 345 -15.41 4.95 3.25
N TYR A 346 -15.87 6.01 2.58
CA TYR A 346 -15.01 7.03 2.00
C TYR A 346 -15.44 8.41 2.51
N THR A 347 -14.55 9.39 2.42
CA THR A 347 -14.80 10.75 2.90
C THR A 347 -14.74 11.72 1.72
N ILE A 348 -15.71 12.62 1.57
CA ILE A 348 -15.61 13.74 0.61
C ILE A 348 -15.22 14.99 1.39
N VAL A 349 -14.20 15.69 0.89
CA VAL A 349 -13.69 16.93 1.44
C VAL A 349 -13.93 18.05 0.44
N SER A 350 -14.59 19.10 0.92
CA SER A 350 -14.92 20.28 0.14
C SER A 350 -14.29 21.50 0.81
N PRO A 351 -13.08 21.89 0.41
CA PRO A 351 -12.48 23.13 0.89
C PRO A 351 -13.25 24.31 0.29
N THR A 352 -13.97 25.04 1.14
CA THR A 352 -14.66 26.29 0.75
C THR A 352 -13.91 27.49 1.31
N ALA A 353 -14.16 28.69 0.78
CA ALA A 353 -13.50 29.92 1.23
C ALA A 353 -13.75 30.30 2.71
N GLN A 354 -14.62 29.58 3.43
CA GLN A 354 -15.02 29.89 4.81
C GLN A 354 -14.84 28.71 5.78
N LYS A 355 -14.96 27.47 5.31
CA LYS A 355 -14.81 26.25 6.10
C LYS A 355 -14.41 25.06 5.23
N ILE A 356 -13.80 24.05 5.83
CA ILE A 356 -13.62 22.74 5.21
C ILE A 356 -14.84 21.90 5.56
N ASP A 357 -15.63 21.53 4.57
CA ASP A 357 -16.74 20.60 4.75
C ASP A 357 -16.24 19.17 4.57
N VAL A 358 -16.55 18.29 5.53
CA VAL A 358 -16.14 16.89 5.53
C VAL A 358 -17.37 16.03 5.70
N GLU A 359 -17.66 15.22 4.68
CA GLU A 359 -18.81 14.34 4.61
C GLU A 359 -18.32 12.88 4.56
N VAL A 360 -18.77 12.05 5.49
CA VAL A 360 -18.40 10.62 5.55
C VAL A 360 -19.53 9.79 4.97
N PHE A 361 -19.22 8.95 3.98
CA PHE A 361 -20.17 8.09 3.30
C PHE A 361 -19.89 6.63 3.66
N PRO A 362 -20.76 5.98 4.45
CA PRO A 362 -20.66 4.56 4.74
C PRO A 362 -20.80 3.72 3.47
N ILE A 363 -20.08 2.61 3.43
CA ILE A 363 -20.13 1.60 2.38
C ILE A 363 -20.73 0.33 2.95
N GLU A 364 -21.91 -0.02 2.46
CA GLU A 364 -22.54 -1.29 2.76
C GLU A 364 -22.02 -2.34 1.76
N ILE A 365 -21.54 -3.46 2.31
CA ILE A 365 -21.10 -4.61 1.52
C ILE A 365 -21.83 -5.82 2.04
N ASP A 366 -22.50 -6.48 1.11
CA ASP A 366 -22.93 -7.85 1.33
C ASP A 366 -21.67 -8.73 1.29
N PHE A 367 -21.12 -9.01 2.47
CA PHE A 367 -20.16 -10.09 2.58
C PHE A 367 -20.93 -11.39 2.29
N PHE A 368 -20.42 -12.18 1.35
CA PHE A 368 -20.90 -13.53 1.15
C PHE A 368 -19.90 -14.47 1.79
N ALA A 369 -20.38 -15.55 2.42
CA ALA A 369 -19.52 -16.66 2.77
C ALA A 369 -18.95 -17.21 1.46
N PRO A 370 -17.62 -17.11 1.22
CA PRO A 370 -17.06 -17.65 -0.01
C PRO A 370 -17.21 -19.17 -0.01
N ASP A 371 -17.36 -19.75 -1.21
CA ASP A 371 -17.16 -21.19 -1.36
C ASP A 371 -15.68 -21.50 -1.13
N LEU A 372 -15.39 -22.63 -0.49
CA LEU A 372 -14.03 -23.13 -0.33
C LEU A 372 -13.67 -23.96 -1.55
N VAL A 373 -12.58 -23.59 -2.22
CA VAL A 373 -12.02 -24.37 -3.33
C VAL A 373 -10.88 -25.24 -2.81
N ILE A 374 -10.87 -26.53 -3.14
CA ILE A 374 -9.78 -27.46 -2.81
C ILE A 374 -9.25 -28.02 -4.12
N LEU A 375 -7.95 -27.85 -4.36
CA LEU A 375 -7.26 -28.25 -5.59
C LEU A 375 -6.16 -29.27 -5.27
N LYS A 376 -6.09 -30.34 -6.05
CA LYS A 376 -4.95 -31.26 -6.11
C LYS A 376 -4.84 -31.86 -7.50
N GLU A 377 -3.72 -31.64 -8.18
CA GLU A 377 -3.48 -32.09 -9.56
C GLU A 377 -4.64 -31.70 -10.51
N GLU A 378 -5.31 -32.68 -11.13
CA GLU A 378 -6.47 -32.48 -12.01
C GLU A 378 -7.83 -32.51 -11.27
N GLN A 379 -7.82 -32.61 -9.93
CA GLN A 379 -9.03 -32.63 -9.11
C GLN A 379 -9.30 -31.24 -8.53
N ASP A 380 -10.53 -30.77 -8.72
CA ASP A 380 -11.08 -29.59 -8.07
C ASP A 380 -12.38 -29.94 -7.33
N LEU A 381 -12.50 -29.43 -6.10
CA LEU A 381 -13.71 -29.52 -5.29
C LEU A 381 -14.09 -28.13 -4.80
N ILE A 382 -15.36 -27.80 -4.92
CA ILE A 382 -15.93 -26.55 -4.40
C ILE A 382 -16.93 -26.93 -3.31
N LEU A 383 -16.75 -26.41 -2.10
CA LEU A 383 -17.61 -26.64 -0.95
C LEU A 383 -18.31 -25.35 -0.54
N THR A 384 -19.63 -25.39 -0.50
CA THR A 384 -20.46 -24.29 -0.03
C THR A 384 -20.43 -24.18 1.49
N MET A 385 -20.83 -23.03 2.03
CA MET A 385 -20.96 -22.84 3.48
C MET A 385 -21.88 -23.88 4.13
N GLU A 386 -23.00 -24.23 3.49
CA GLU A 386 -23.96 -25.19 4.05
C GLU A 386 -23.40 -26.62 4.06
N GLU A 387 -22.59 -26.98 3.05
CA GLU A 387 -21.87 -28.26 3.06
C GLU A 387 -20.81 -28.28 4.16
N LEU A 388 -20.02 -27.21 4.30
CA LEU A 388 -19.03 -27.08 5.37
C LEU A 388 -19.66 -27.18 6.77
N LYS A 389 -20.79 -26.49 7.00
CA LYS A 389 -21.54 -26.57 8.27
C LYS A 389 -22.08 -27.98 8.57
N ALA A 390 -22.33 -28.78 7.54
CA ALA A 390 -22.83 -30.14 7.70
C ALA A 390 -21.72 -31.16 7.98
N MET A 391 -20.45 -30.79 7.80
CA MET A 391 -19.30 -31.63 8.11
C MET A 391 -19.06 -31.77 9.62
N GLU A 392 -18.18 -32.70 10.01
CA GLU A 392 -17.77 -32.85 11.39
C GLU A 392 -16.88 -31.68 11.82
N HIS A 393 -17.25 -31.03 12.93
CA HIS A 393 -16.53 -29.90 13.47
C HIS A 393 -15.73 -30.25 14.72
N VAL A 394 -14.50 -29.77 14.76
CA VAL A 394 -13.68 -29.68 15.97
C VAL A 394 -13.76 -28.25 16.49
N SER A 395 -13.77 -28.08 17.81
CA SER A 395 -13.83 -26.75 18.43
C SER A 395 -12.84 -26.62 19.58
N GLY A 396 -12.28 -25.42 19.74
CA GLY A 396 -11.33 -25.10 20.80
C GLY A 396 -11.19 -23.60 21.00
N GLU A 397 -10.84 -23.21 22.23
CA GLU A 397 -10.36 -21.86 22.49
C GLU A 397 -8.96 -21.73 21.90
N SER A 398 -8.69 -20.66 21.17
CA SER A 398 -7.35 -20.42 20.65
C SER A 398 -7.06 -18.93 20.49
N SER A 399 -5.79 -18.62 20.32
CA SER A 399 -5.21 -17.31 20.06
C SER A 399 -3.83 -17.52 19.46
N PHE A 400 -3.23 -16.47 18.91
CA PHE A 400 -1.89 -16.54 18.35
C PHE A 400 -1.01 -15.38 18.81
N GLN A 401 0.30 -15.62 18.85
CA GLN A 401 1.28 -14.58 19.13
C GLN A 401 1.85 -14.01 17.82
N ASN A 402 1.83 -12.69 17.64
CA ASN A 402 2.45 -12.07 16.47
C ASN A 402 3.97 -11.88 16.62
N GLN A 403 4.65 -11.47 15.54
CA GLN A 403 6.10 -11.19 15.54
C GLN A 403 6.57 -10.18 16.60
N PHE A 404 5.67 -9.32 17.11
CA PHE A 404 5.98 -8.33 18.15
C PHE A 404 5.71 -8.87 19.57
N GLY A 405 5.37 -10.15 19.72
CA GLY A 405 5.07 -10.79 20.98
C GLY A 405 3.66 -10.52 21.52
N ASN A 406 2.81 -9.81 20.78
CA ASN A 406 1.44 -9.53 21.20
C ASN A 406 0.53 -10.71 20.90
N ILE A 407 -0.38 -11.01 21.82
CA ILE A 407 -1.41 -12.02 21.62
C ILE A 407 -2.61 -11.39 20.91
N ARG A 408 -3.13 -12.09 19.89
CA ARG A 408 -4.23 -11.68 19.01
C ARG A 408 -5.12 -12.90 18.69
N GLY A 409 -6.26 -12.65 18.05
CA GLY A 409 -7.15 -13.71 17.58
C GLY A 409 -7.79 -14.53 18.69
N HIS A 410 -8.01 -13.97 19.88
CA HIS A 410 -8.69 -14.67 20.97
C HIS A 410 -10.12 -15.02 20.59
N GLY A 411 -10.46 -16.30 20.67
CA GLY A 411 -11.83 -16.75 20.51
C GLY A 411 -11.98 -18.26 20.54
N LYS A 412 -13.23 -18.69 20.60
CA LYS A 412 -13.61 -20.07 20.40
C LYS A 412 -13.82 -20.32 18.92
N TYR A 413 -12.93 -21.09 18.32
CA TYR A 413 -13.02 -21.47 16.92
C TYR A 413 -13.73 -22.81 16.78
N SER A 414 -14.55 -22.94 15.74
CA SER A 414 -15.19 -24.20 15.35
C SER A 414 -15.10 -24.37 13.84
N GLY A 415 -14.68 -25.55 13.39
CA GLY A 415 -14.55 -25.85 11.97
C GLY A 415 -14.02 -27.24 11.69
N ILE A 416 -13.60 -27.47 10.45
CA ILE A 416 -13.26 -28.81 9.94
C ILE A 416 -11.75 -29.01 9.99
N LEU A 417 -11.29 -30.23 10.29
CA LEU A 417 -9.88 -30.58 10.17
C LEU A 417 -9.42 -30.40 8.72
N ILE A 418 -8.25 -29.77 8.54
CA ILE A 418 -7.67 -29.61 7.20
C ILE A 418 -7.40 -30.98 6.55
N SER A 419 -6.97 -31.97 7.33
CA SER A 419 -6.77 -33.35 6.87
C SER A 419 -8.05 -33.99 6.30
N ASP A 420 -9.20 -33.75 6.92
CA ASP A 420 -10.49 -34.28 6.45
C ASP A 420 -10.91 -33.60 5.14
N LEU A 421 -10.72 -32.28 5.04
CA LEU A 421 -10.97 -31.52 3.81
C LEU A 421 -10.10 -32.02 2.65
N LEU A 422 -8.81 -32.21 2.88
CA LEU A 422 -7.89 -32.70 1.85
C LEU A 422 -8.18 -34.14 1.45
N THR A 423 -8.71 -34.98 2.35
CA THR A 423 -9.09 -36.36 2.03
C THR A 423 -10.14 -36.42 0.92
N LEU A 424 -10.99 -35.39 0.78
CA LEU A 424 -11.99 -35.31 -0.28
C LEU A 424 -11.38 -35.22 -1.69
N VAL A 425 -10.12 -34.78 -1.80
CA VAL A 425 -9.35 -34.71 -3.07
C VAL A 425 -8.15 -35.66 -3.07
N GLY A 426 -8.16 -36.69 -2.21
CA GLY A 426 -7.11 -37.73 -2.17
C GLY A 426 -6.00 -37.50 -1.13
N GLY A 427 -6.12 -36.49 -0.26
CA GLY A 427 -5.18 -36.23 0.84
C GLY A 427 -3.90 -35.51 0.39
N ILE A 428 -2.90 -35.47 1.27
CA ILE A 428 -1.56 -34.90 1.00
C ILE A 428 -0.48 -35.94 1.30
N GLU A 429 0.58 -36.00 0.49
CA GLU A 429 1.74 -36.89 0.65
C GLU A 429 2.93 -36.18 1.32
N LYS A 430 3.94 -36.94 1.76
CA LYS A 430 5.08 -36.40 2.54
C LYS A 430 6.04 -35.51 1.73
N ASP A 431 6.01 -35.61 0.41
CA ASP A 431 6.75 -34.79 -0.56
C ASP A 431 5.87 -33.70 -1.19
N GLU A 432 4.66 -33.50 -0.67
CA GLU A 432 3.75 -32.45 -1.08
C GLU A 432 3.65 -31.36 0.00
N VAL A 433 3.20 -30.19 -0.42
CA VAL A 433 2.86 -29.05 0.43
C VAL A 433 1.43 -28.61 0.21
N LEU A 434 0.85 -28.07 1.28
CA LEU A 434 -0.43 -27.38 1.25
C LEU A 434 -0.18 -25.87 1.21
N GLU A 435 -0.67 -25.22 0.18
CA GLU A 435 -0.84 -23.77 0.16
C GLU A 435 -2.28 -23.38 0.47
N VAL A 436 -2.42 -22.42 1.39
CA VAL A 436 -3.71 -21.85 1.77
C VAL A 436 -3.77 -20.40 1.35
N TYR A 437 -4.76 -20.08 0.54
CA TYR A 437 -4.97 -18.77 -0.08
C TYR A 437 -6.12 -18.03 0.60
N ALA A 438 -5.88 -16.76 0.91
CA ALA A 438 -6.87 -15.81 1.39
C ALA A 438 -7.50 -14.99 0.25
N VAL A 439 -8.65 -14.38 0.52
CA VAL A 439 -9.31 -13.43 -0.40
C VAL A 439 -8.40 -12.27 -0.79
N ASP A 440 -7.57 -11.77 0.13
CA ASP A 440 -6.67 -10.62 -0.07
C ASP A 440 -5.37 -10.98 -0.83
N GLY A 441 -5.31 -12.16 -1.44
CA GLY A 441 -4.15 -12.64 -2.19
C GLY A 441 -3.01 -13.18 -1.31
N TYR A 442 -3.10 -13.02 0.03
CA TYR A 442 -2.15 -13.63 0.95
C TYR A 442 -2.20 -15.16 0.82
N LYS A 443 -1.04 -15.80 0.87
CA LYS A 443 -0.93 -17.25 0.92
C LYS A 443 0.09 -17.70 1.95
N GLN A 444 -0.16 -18.86 2.53
CA GLN A 444 0.75 -19.50 3.46
C GLN A 444 0.87 -20.98 3.15
N GLU A 445 2.12 -21.45 3.20
CA GLU A 445 2.43 -22.85 2.98
C GLU A 445 2.60 -23.63 4.29
N PHE A 446 2.23 -24.90 4.23
CA PHE A 446 2.31 -25.90 5.29
C PHE A 446 2.77 -27.25 4.75
N PHE A 447 3.64 -27.94 5.49
CA PHE A 447 4.07 -29.29 5.14
C PHE A 447 3.08 -30.34 5.67
N TYR A 448 3.24 -31.58 5.20
CA TYR A 448 2.52 -32.76 5.68
C TYR A 448 2.40 -32.82 7.22
N GLU A 449 3.48 -32.50 7.95
CA GLU A 449 3.50 -32.55 9.42
C GLU A 449 2.58 -31.53 10.11
N ASN A 450 2.28 -30.41 9.44
CA ASN A 450 1.30 -29.45 9.94
C ASN A 450 -0.12 -30.01 9.80
N VAL A 451 -0.41 -30.67 8.67
CA VAL A 451 -1.71 -31.28 8.37
C VAL A 451 -1.99 -32.51 9.24
N TYR A 452 -0.95 -33.31 9.52
CA TYR A 452 -1.00 -34.51 10.37
C TYR A 452 -0.10 -34.37 11.62
N PRO A 453 -0.46 -33.50 12.59
CA PRO A 453 0.35 -33.22 13.78
C PRO A 453 0.73 -34.47 14.58
N GLU A 454 -0.18 -35.44 14.66
CA GLU A 454 -0.05 -36.65 15.48
C GLU A 454 1.05 -37.58 15.00
N GLU A 455 1.32 -37.65 13.70
CA GLU A 455 2.36 -38.50 13.13
C GLU A 455 3.78 -38.04 13.51
N HIS A 456 3.91 -36.77 13.88
CA HIS A 456 5.19 -36.11 14.16
C HIS A 456 5.33 -35.62 15.61
N GLY A 457 4.34 -35.94 16.46
CA GLY A 457 4.33 -35.50 17.86
C GLY A 457 4.04 -34.01 18.06
N TRP A 458 3.64 -33.30 17.00
CA TRP A 458 3.33 -31.88 17.00
C TRP A 458 1.93 -31.58 17.54
N LEU A 459 1.06 -32.60 17.67
CA LEU A 459 -0.29 -32.43 18.20
C LEU A 459 -0.33 -31.76 19.58
N TYR A 460 0.67 -32.01 20.43
CA TYR A 460 0.73 -31.40 21.77
C TYR A 460 1.30 -29.98 21.78
N ILE A 461 1.87 -29.53 20.65
CA ILE A 461 2.48 -28.22 20.46
C ILE A 461 1.54 -27.32 19.66
N GLN A 462 1.22 -27.68 18.41
CA GLN A 462 0.33 -26.88 17.57
C GLN A 462 -1.16 -27.20 17.78
N GLY A 463 -1.49 -28.41 18.25
CA GLY A 463 -2.88 -28.89 18.23
C GLY A 463 -3.36 -29.32 16.84
N PRO A 464 -4.66 -29.57 16.66
CA PRO A 464 -5.25 -29.80 15.35
C PRO A 464 -5.17 -28.56 14.45
N MET A 465 -4.92 -28.79 13.16
CA MET A 465 -4.99 -27.77 12.11
C MET A 465 -6.39 -27.75 11.52
N VAL A 466 -7.08 -26.61 11.65
CA VAL A 466 -8.53 -26.49 11.40
C VAL A 466 -8.81 -25.33 10.46
N LEU A 467 -9.68 -25.56 9.47
CA LEU A 467 -10.38 -24.48 8.79
C LEU A 467 -11.58 -24.08 9.65
N ALA A 468 -11.42 -23.05 10.49
CA ALA A 468 -12.49 -22.50 11.28
C ALA A 468 -13.55 -21.87 10.36
N THR A 469 -14.79 -22.33 10.46
CA THR A 469 -15.94 -21.79 9.74
C THR A 469 -16.82 -20.90 10.63
N SER A 470 -16.55 -20.88 11.93
CA SER A 470 -17.12 -19.91 12.87
C SER A 470 -16.15 -19.53 13.99
N MET A 471 -16.35 -18.32 14.52
CA MET A 471 -15.67 -17.81 15.72
C MET A 471 -16.72 -17.32 16.72
N ASN A 472 -16.62 -17.76 17.97
CA ASN A 472 -17.57 -17.43 19.04
C ASN A 472 -19.05 -17.74 18.70
N GLY A 473 -19.28 -18.69 17.79
CA GLY A 473 -20.62 -19.08 17.33
C GLY A 473 -21.16 -18.28 16.15
N GLU A 474 -20.42 -17.28 15.66
CA GLU A 474 -20.77 -16.51 14.47
C GLU A 474 -20.13 -17.14 13.23
N TYR A 475 -20.92 -17.32 12.18
CA TYR A 475 -20.49 -17.78 10.86
C TYR A 475 -20.41 -16.58 9.91
N PRO A 476 -19.69 -16.65 8.79
CA PRO A 476 -19.86 -15.66 7.73
C PRO A 476 -21.33 -15.67 7.25
N PRO A 477 -21.93 -14.50 6.95
CA PRO A 477 -21.28 -13.19 6.85
C PRO A 477 -21.17 -12.39 8.16
N GLU A 478 -21.82 -12.83 9.24
CA GLU A 478 -21.76 -12.16 10.55
C GLU A 478 -20.31 -12.11 11.08
N TRP A 479 -19.55 -13.20 10.89
CA TRP A 479 -18.11 -13.20 11.07
C TRP A 479 -17.40 -12.71 9.81
N GLN A 480 -17.23 -11.39 9.70
CA GLN A 480 -16.67 -10.70 8.53
C GLN A 480 -15.22 -11.07 8.18
N GLU A 481 -14.48 -11.68 9.12
CA GLU A 481 -13.13 -12.18 8.83
C GLU A 481 -13.14 -13.43 7.96
N GLY A 482 -14.32 -14.04 7.74
CA GLY A 482 -14.48 -15.22 6.88
C GLY A 482 -13.87 -16.47 7.51
N TYR A 483 -13.80 -17.55 6.73
CA TYR A 483 -13.12 -18.77 7.18
C TYR A 483 -11.66 -18.47 7.54
N ARG A 484 -11.15 -19.14 8.56
CA ARG A 484 -9.78 -18.92 9.03
C ARG A 484 -9.08 -20.23 9.25
N LEU A 485 -7.87 -20.35 8.72
CA LEU A 485 -6.98 -21.41 9.13
C LEU A 485 -6.44 -21.11 10.53
N VAL A 486 -6.72 -22.00 11.48
CA VAL A 486 -6.30 -21.89 12.88
C VAL A 486 -5.64 -23.16 13.38
N PHE A 487 -4.79 -22.98 14.38
CA PHE A 487 -4.25 -24.07 15.19
C PHE A 487 -4.97 -24.08 16.54
N LEU A 488 -5.33 -25.26 17.05
CA LEU A 488 -6.05 -25.42 18.33
C LEU A 488 -5.18 -26.10 19.40
N PRO A 489 -4.10 -25.45 19.87
CA PRO A 489 -3.25 -26.00 20.91
C PRO A 489 -4.00 -26.12 22.24
N LYS A 490 -3.60 -27.07 23.08
CA LYS A 490 -4.33 -27.42 24.31
C LYS A 490 -4.37 -26.29 25.34
N ASP A 491 -3.35 -25.44 25.35
CA ASP A 491 -3.26 -24.26 26.22
C ASP A 491 -3.98 -23.02 25.65
N GLY A 492 -4.54 -23.13 24.43
CA GLY A 492 -5.28 -22.06 23.77
C GLY A 492 -4.41 -20.94 23.22
N LEU A 493 -3.10 -21.14 23.07
CA LEU A 493 -2.18 -20.17 22.49
C LEU A 493 -1.23 -20.85 21.50
N TYR A 494 -1.29 -20.45 20.23
CA TYR A 494 -0.25 -20.78 19.25
C TYR A 494 0.83 -19.70 19.26
N SER A 495 1.87 -19.93 20.04
CA SER A 495 2.96 -18.97 20.27
C SER A 495 3.99 -18.96 19.14
N ASN A 496 4.90 -17.98 19.17
CA ASN A 496 6.06 -17.99 18.27
C ASN A 496 6.97 -19.19 18.53
N GLU A 497 7.03 -19.68 19.78
CA GLU A 497 7.77 -20.89 20.12
C GLU A 497 7.14 -22.12 19.49
N ASP A 498 5.81 -22.28 19.62
CA ASP A 498 5.07 -23.39 19.00
C ASP A 498 5.28 -23.37 17.49
N SER A 499 5.08 -22.21 16.86
CA SER A 499 5.29 -22.00 15.43
C SER A 499 6.72 -22.34 15.00
N SER A 500 7.75 -22.00 15.80
CA SER A 500 9.14 -22.35 15.49
C SER A 500 9.41 -23.86 15.58
N LEU A 501 8.77 -24.55 16.53
CA LEU A 501 8.92 -25.98 16.78
C LEU A 501 8.14 -26.83 15.77
N THR A 502 7.09 -26.28 15.17
CA THR A 502 6.24 -26.94 14.16
C THR A 502 6.41 -26.33 12.77
N SER A 503 7.59 -25.77 12.48
CA SER A 503 8.01 -25.33 11.15
C SER A 503 9.34 -25.98 10.75
N ARG A 504 9.47 -26.39 9.49
CA ARG A 504 10.76 -26.82 8.93
C ARG A 504 11.67 -25.61 8.66
N PRO A 505 13.00 -25.78 8.60
CA PRO A 505 13.95 -24.67 8.37
C PRO A 505 13.71 -23.83 7.12
N GLU A 506 13.07 -24.39 6.10
CA GLU A 506 12.76 -23.75 4.81
C GLU A 506 11.26 -23.39 4.70
N GLN A 507 10.58 -23.17 5.83
CA GLN A 507 9.15 -22.84 5.81
C GLN A 507 8.76 -21.91 6.94
N GLY A 508 7.76 -21.08 6.64
CA GLY A 508 6.92 -20.43 7.65
C GLY A 508 7.75 -19.58 8.59
N PHE A 509 7.83 -19.99 9.86
CA PHE A 509 8.55 -19.26 10.90
C PHE A 509 10.02 -18.98 10.54
N HIS A 510 10.67 -19.91 9.86
CA HIS A 510 12.10 -19.82 9.56
C HIS A 510 12.41 -19.03 8.27
N GLU A 511 11.40 -18.80 7.42
CA GLU A 511 11.53 -17.93 6.24
C GLU A 511 11.17 -16.48 6.56
N TYR A 512 10.05 -16.26 7.25
CA TYR A 512 9.59 -14.94 7.65
C TYR A 512 8.88 -14.99 9.01
N PRO A 513 9.26 -14.15 9.99
CA PRO A 513 8.54 -14.04 11.24
C PRO A 513 7.12 -13.50 10.98
N SER A 514 6.12 -14.38 11.08
CA SER A 514 4.74 -14.08 10.69
C SER A 514 4.07 -13.07 11.64
N ALA A 515 3.37 -12.08 11.07
CA ALA A 515 2.49 -11.19 11.83
C ALA A 515 1.26 -11.90 12.41
N GLY A 516 0.93 -13.10 11.93
CA GLY A 516 -0.26 -13.88 12.27
C GLY A 516 0.01 -15.30 12.79
N ALA A 517 1.26 -15.62 13.18
CA ALA A 517 1.69 -16.99 13.50
C ALA A 517 1.30 -18.03 12.43
N ARG A 518 1.43 -17.66 11.15
CA ARG A 518 1.05 -18.47 9.97
C ARG A 518 -0.45 -18.73 9.83
N TRP A 519 -1.33 -18.14 10.65
CA TRP A 519 -2.77 -18.26 10.44
C TRP A 519 -3.20 -17.51 9.17
N VAL A 520 -4.18 -18.06 8.45
CA VAL A 520 -4.71 -17.47 7.21
C VAL A 520 -6.14 -17.04 7.45
N ARG A 521 -6.38 -15.72 7.48
CA ARG A 521 -7.73 -15.13 7.55
C ARG A 521 -8.41 -15.15 6.18
N SER A 522 -9.74 -15.16 6.15
CA SER A 522 -10.53 -15.17 4.91
C SER A 522 -10.02 -16.23 3.91
N ALA A 523 -9.73 -17.43 4.40
CA ALA A 523 -9.22 -18.55 3.60
C ALA A 523 -10.32 -19.04 2.63
N VAL A 524 -9.99 -19.09 1.35
CA VAL A 524 -10.94 -19.44 0.27
C VAL A 524 -10.46 -20.56 -0.61
N ARG A 525 -9.17 -20.87 -0.58
CA ARG A 525 -8.63 -21.95 -1.40
C ARG A 525 -7.50 -22.71 -0.71
N LEU A 526 -7.58 -24.03 -0.80
CA LEU A 526 -6.57 -25.00 -0.40
C LEU A 526 -5.99 -25.63 -1.66
N GLU A 527 -4.68 -25.65 -1.82
CA GLU A 527 -4.03 -26.18 -3.01
C GLU A 527 -2.86 -27.08 -2.59
N VAL A 528 -2.87 -28.33 -3.06
CA VAL A 528 -1.82 -29.32 -2.80
C VAL A 528 -1.00 -29.51 -4.06
N HIS A 529 0.32 -29.39 -3.93
CA HIS A 529 1.28 -29.63 -5.00
C HIS A 529 2.60 -30.20 -4.47
N LYS A 530 3.46 -30.70 -5.36
CA LYS A 530 4.78 -31.22 -5.00
C LYS A 530 5.69 -30.09 -4.53
N TRP A 531 6.47 -30.36 -3.48
CA TRP A 531 7.50 -29.45 -3.00
C TRP A 531 8.69 -29.45 -3.99
N GLU A 532 9.01 -28.30 -4.57
CA GLU A 532 10.09 -28.14 -5.58
C GLU A 532 11.48 -27.91 -4.98
#